data_AF-A0A1V5C5P9-F1
#
_entry.id   AF-A0A1V5C5P9-F1
#
_cell.length_a   1.000
_cell.length_b   1.000
_cell.length_c   1.000
_cell.angle_alpha   90.00
_cell.angle_beta   90.00
_cell.angle_gamma   90.00
#
_symmetry.space_group_name_H-M   'P 1'
#
loop_
_entity.id
_entity.type
_entity.pdbx_description
1 polymer ?
#
loop_
_entity_poly.entity_id
_entity_poly.type
_entity_poly.pdbx_seq_one_letter_code
_entity_poly.pdbx_strand_id
1 'polypeptide(L)'
;MDGATGHPAMIHAGNSKSSLLSQAGRSTPLLAIQRRRCPSSTSALSSLTSLTGARDGSKSLRHNNKGFTLIELIIFIVLGAIILPTSFIAFSAAIRQFARPDEYVKARFIAEAKIEQITANPFDNLPPESIPYTAVRGDATNLDSNSQCIRFCGPEYAGYLWQWEIRYVDPASNPLTDLPSGTSCSGASCYYRRVSVYVRTPDGSEYSVSTIVTRRPKA
;
A
#
# COMPACT_ATOMS: atom_id res chain seq x y z
N MET A 1 -62.72 -10.78 -32.15
CA MET A 1 -61.79 -11.84 -32.61
C MET A 1 -60.41 -11.53 -32.05
N ASP A 2 -60.27 -11.48 -30.73
CA ASP A 2 -60.28 -12.60 -29.77
C ASP A 2 -59.05 -13.49 -29.94
N GLY A 3 -58.24 -13.58 -28.88
CA GLY A 3 -57.14 -14.54 -28.82
C GLY A 3 -56.07 -14.22 -27.78
N ALA A 4 -56.47 -14.07 -26.52
CA ALA A 4 -55.56 -14.07 -25.39
C ALA A 4 -55.07 -15.50 -25.09
N THR A 5 -53.78 -15.70 -24.82
CA THR A 5 -53.30 -16.82 -24.00
C THR A 5 -52.06 -16.37 -23.22
N GLY A 6 -52.28 -16.10 -21.93
CA GLY A 6 -51.23 -15.90 -20.94
C GLY A 6 -50.69 -17.23 -20.43
N HIS A 7 -49.39 -17.26 -20.15
CA HIS A 7 -48.75 -18.34 -19.42
C HIS A 7 -48.50 -17.92 -17.97
N PRO A 8 -48.93 -18.71 -16.96
CA PRO A 8 -48.65 -18.42 -15.57
C PRO A 8 -47.22 -18.83 -15.18
N ALA A 9 -46.53 -17.91 -14.51
CA ALA A 9 -45.26 -18.14 -13.84
C ALA A 9 -45.46 -19.01 -12.60
N MET A 10 -44.83 -20.19 -12.58
CA MET A 10 -44.85 -21.10 -11.43
C MET A 10 -43.70 -20.71 -10.49
N ILE A 11 -44.04 -20.07 -9.36
CA ILE A 11 -43.10 -19.73 -8.29
C ILE A 11 -43.00 -20.94 -7.36
N HIS A 12 -41.84 -21.60 -7.34
CA HIS A 12 -41.53 -22.65 -6.36
C HIS A 12 -41.06 -22.01 -5.04
N ALA A 13 -41.91 -22.10 -4.01
CA ALA A 13 -41.54 -21.81 -2.63
C ALA A 13 -40.66 -22.94 -2.07
N GLY A 14 -39.35 -22.73 -2.08
CA GLY A 14 -38.36 -23.60 -1.45
C GLY A 14 -38.30 -23.37 0.06
N ASN A 15 -38.91 -24.27 0.82
CA ASN A 15 -38.94 -24.31 2.27
C ASN A 15 -37.69 -25.05 2.79
N SER A 16 -36.63 -24.33 3.16
CA SER A 16 -35.42 -24.92 3.73
C SER A 16 -35.34 -24.67 5.23
N LYS A 17 -35.58 -25.76 5.94
CA LYS A 17 -35.55 -25.95 7.39
C LYS A 17 -34.26 -25.41 8.02
N SER A 18 -34.47 -24.62 9.06
CA SER A 18 -33.50 -24.22 10.07
C SER A 18 -33.00 -25.44 10.86
N SER A 19 -31.86 -25.99 10.46
CA SER A 19 -31.10 -26.92 11.29
C SER A 19 -30.21 -26.14 12.25
N LEU A 20 -30.76 -25.88 13.44
CA LEU A 20 -30.01 -25.67 14.67
C LEU A 20 -29.32 -26.98 15.03
N LEU A 21 -27.99 -27.05 14.96
CA LEU A 21 -27.20 -28.01 15.73
C LEU A 21 -25.77 -27.51 15.94
N SER A 22 -25.48 -27.33 17.22
CA SER A 22 -24.28 -27.79 17.91
C SER A 22 -22.98 -27.02 17.76
N GLN A 23 -22.69 -26.33 18.85
CA GLN A 23 -21.36 -26.08 19.40
C GLN A 23 -20.38 -27.23 19.16
N ALA A 24 -19.18 -26.88 18.72
CA ALA A 24 -17.94 -27.51 19.16
C ALA A 24 -16.83 -26.46 19.06
N GLY A 25 -16.37 -26.01 20.22
CA GLY A 25 -15.25 -25.09 20.34
C GLY A 25 -14.01 -25.66 19.67
N ARG A 26 -13.48 -24.91 18.71
CA ARG A 26 -12.09 -25.03 18.29
C ARG A 26 -11.35 -23.84 18.85
N SER A 27 -10.65 -24.11 19.94
CA SER A 27 -9.58 -23.31 20.50
C SER A 27 -8.68 -22.84 19.37
N THR A 28 -8.76 -21.55 19.04
CA THR A 28 -7.74 -20.86 18.27
C THR A 28 -6.44 -20.93 19.06
N PRO A 29 -5.35 -21.48 18.52
CA PRO A 29 -4.05 -21.20 19.08
C PRO A 29 -3.84 -19.70 18.92
N LEU A 30 -3.74 -19.03 20.06
CA LEU A 30 -3.36 -17.64 20.20
C LEU A 30 -1.95 -17.54 19.61
N LEU A 31 -1.87 -17.30 18.30
CA LEU A 31 -0.64 -16.98 17.62
C LEU A 31 -0.20 -15.64 18.20
N ALA A 32 0.64 -15.74 19.22
CA ALA A 32 1.48 -14.65 19.68
C ALA A 32 2.25 -14.18 18.45
N ILE A 33 1.77 -13.11 17.82
CA ILE A 33 2.52 -12.32 16.87
C ILE A 33 3.65 -11.71 17.68
N GLN A 34 4.73 -12.49 17.80
CA GLN A 34 6.00 -12.04 18.27
C GLN A 34 6.47 -11.04 17.22
N ARG A 35 6.15 -9.76 17.46
CA ARG A 35 6.68 -8.62 16.73
C ARG A 35 8.20 -8.75 16.80
N ARG A 36 8.80 -9.40 15.81
CA ARG A 36 10.23 -9.31 15.56
C ARG A 36 10.47 -7.83 15.30
N ARG A 37 11.04 -7.15 16.30
CA ARG A 37 11.75 -5.90 16.08
C ARG A 37 12.78 -6.22 15.00
N CYS A 38 12.52 -5.77 13.78
CA CYS A 38 13.60 -5.64 12.83
C CYS A 38 14.62 -4.71 13.51
N PRO A 39 15.89 -5.13 13.67
CA PRO A 39 16.93 -4.15 13.91
C PRO A 39 16.85 -3.18 12.73
N SER A 40 16.65 -1.91 13.06
CA SER A 40 16.82 -0.79 12.13
C SER A 40 18.18 -0.97 11.46
N SER A 41 18.17 -1.53 10.25
CA SER A 41 19.32 -1.54 9.36
C SER A 41 19.53 -0.08 9.01
N THR A 42 20.38 0.53 9.82
CA THR A 42 20.86 1.88 9.65
C THR A 42 21.87 1.75 8.53
N SER A 43 21.37 1.72 7.29
CA SER A 43 22.21 1.84 6.11
C SER A 43 22.80 3.24 6.14
N ALA A 44 23.99 3.28 6.74
CA ALA A 44 24.91 4.38 6.70
C ALA A 44 25.04 4.85 5.24
N LEU A 45 24.51 6.04 4.98
CA LEU A 45 24.88 6.84 3.83
C LEU A 45 26.30 7.36 4.09
N SER A 46 27.26 6.46 3.97
CA SER A 46 28.68 6.78 3.84
C SER A 46 28.92 7.06 2.37
N SER A 47 29.15 8.32 2.01
CA SER A 47 30.06 8.78 0.94
C SER A 47 29.67 10.17 0.47
N LEU A 48 30.33 11.18 1.05
CA LEU A 48 30.52 12.59 0.63
C LEU A 48 30.81 13.30 1.96
N THR A 49 32.03 13.65 2.33
CA THR A 49 33.16 14.14 1.54
C THR A 49 34.43 13.91 2.35
N SER A 50 35.42 13.30 1.71
CA SER A 50 36.82 13.47 2.08
C SER A 50 37.17 14.95 2.02
N LEU A 51 37.45 15.57 3.16
CA LEU A 51 38.37 16.70 3.34
C LEU A 51 38.62 16.96 4.84
N THR A 52 38.97 15.90 5.59
CA THR A 52 39.67 16.06 6.87
C THR A 52 41.15 16.26 6.56
N GLY A 53 41.52 17.52 6.36
CA GLY A 53 42.89 17.93 6.07
C GLY A 53 43.12 19.37 6.45
N ALA A 54 42.75 19.77 7.66
CA ALA A 54 43.16 21.07 8.21
C ALA A 54 43.25 21.00 9.73
N ARG A 55 44.46 20.67 10.18
CA ARG A 55 45.13 21.12 11.40
C ARG A 55 44.23 21.78 12.45
N ASP A 56 44.08 21.00 13.52
CA ASP A 56 43.85 21.45 14.88
C ASP A 56 44.79 22.61 15.22
N GLY A 57 44.17 23.75 15.45
CA GLY A 57 44.79 24.98 15.88
C GLY A 57 43.71 25.73 16.62
N SER A 58 43.36 25.24 17.81
CA SER A 58 42.62 25.98 18.82
C SER A 58 43.38 27.26 19.17
N LYS A 59 43.34 28.22 18.26
CA LYS A 59 43.53 29.62 18.57
C LYS A 59 42.32 29.97 19.39
N SER A 60 42.50 29.86 20.71
CA SER A 60 41.72 30.54 21.72
C SER A 60 41.36 31.92 21.14
N LEU A 61 40.12 32.05 20.66
CA LEU A 61 39.53 33.31 20.33
C LEU A 61 39.32 34.00 21.67
N ARG A 62 40.42 34.55 22.19
CA ARG A 62 40.39 35.59 23.20
C ARG A 62 39.38 36.59 22.66
N HIS A 63 38.18 36.54 23.24
CA HIS A 63 37.19 37.59 23.14
C HIS A 63 37.88 38.83 23.69
N ASN A 64 38.61 39.53 22.83
CA ASN A 64 38.90 40.92 23.03
C ASN A 64 37.53 41.57 23.12
N ASN A 65 37.21 42.16 24.27
CA ASN A 65 35.94 42.81 24.60
C ASN A 65 35.68 44.05 23.73
N LYS A 66 35.73 43.90 22.41
CA LYS A 66 35.30 44.87 21.43
C LYS A 66 33.79 44.66 21.31
N GLY A 67 33.03 45.56 21.91
CA GLY A 67 31.57 45.55 21.77
C GLY A 67 31.19 45.53 20.29
N PHE A 68 30.09 44.85 19.97
CA PHE A 68 29.50 44.86 18.64
C PHE A 68 29.30 46.31 18.20
N THR A 69 29.84 46.66 17.04
CA THR A 69 29.61 48.00 16.50
C THR A 69 28.13 48.12 16.08
N LEU A 70 27.53 49.30 16.29
CA LEU A 70 26.13 49.53 15.94
C LEU A 70 25.85 49.23 14.45
N ILE A 71 26.82 49.50 13.58
CA ILE A 71 26.73 49.22 12.15
C ILE A 71 26.70 47.72 11.85
N GLU A 72 27.49 46.93 12.56
CA GLU A 72 27.53 45.47 12.40
C GLU A 72 26.20 44.84 12.81
N LEU A 73 25.61 45.31 13.92
CA LEU A 73 24.29 44.87 14.36
C LEU A 73 23.21 45.14 13.30
N ILE A 74 23.20 46.32 12.68
CA ILE A 74 22.23 46.68 11.64
C ILE A 74 22.39 45.75 10.43
N ILE A 75 23.62 45.46 10.00
CA ILE A 75 23.87 44.57 8.86
C ILE A 75 23.35 43.15 9.14
N PHE A 76 23.55 42.61 10.35
CA PHE A 76 23.02 41.29 10.72
C PHE A 76 21.49 41.24 10.68
N ILE A 77 20.80 42.28 11.17
CA ILE A 77 19.34 42.33 11.15
C ILE A 77 18.82 42.40 9.72
N VAL A 78 19.43 43.25 8.87
CA VAL A 78 19.01 43.40 7.46
C VAL A 78 19.25 42.11 6.67
N LEU A 79 20.42 41.46 6.84
CA LEU A 79 20.70 40.19 6.17
C LEU A 79 19.79 39.06 6.66
N GLY A 80 19.55 38.97 7.98
CA GLY A 80 18.64 37.99 8.56
C GLY A 80 17.21 38.13 8.03
N ALA A 81 16.73 39.37 7.86
CA ALA A 81 15.40 39.65 7.34
C ALA A 81 15.18 39.17 5.90
N ILE A 82 16.25 39.09 5.09
CA ILE A 82 16.18 38.63 3.69
C ILE A 82 16.35 37.10 3.62
N ILE A 83 17.25 36.54 4.42
CA ILE A 83 17.59 35.11 4.38
C ILE A 83 16.52 34.25 5.05
N LEU A 84 15.86 34.73 6.12
CA LEU A 84 14.89 33.91 6.85
C LEU A 84 13.64 33.56 6.02
N PRO A 85 12.96 34.51 5.33
CA PRO A 85 11.79 34.18 4.52
C PRO A 85 12.11 33.23 3.36
N THR A 86 13.25 33.42 2.70
CA THR A 86 13.69 32.57 1.58
C THR A 86 14.03 31.16 2.05
N SER A 87 14.72 31.03 3.18
CA SER A 87 15.02 29.73 3.79
C SER A 87 13.75 29.00 4.24
N PHE A 88 12.75 29.72 4.76
CA PHE A 88 11.48 29.13 5.18
C PHE A 88 10.71 28.49 4.02
N ILE A 89 10.69 29.12 2.84
CA ILE A 89 10.02 28.57 1.65
C ILE A 89 10.67 27.25 1.24
N ALA A 90 12.00 27.22 1.09
CA ALA A 90 12.74 26.02 0.71
C ALA A 90 12.58 24.89 1.74
N PHE A 91 12.65 25.23 3.02
CA PHE A 91 12.47 24.29 4.12
C PHE A 91 11.03 23.73 4.18
N SER A 92 10.02 24.57 3.97
CA SER A 92 8.62 24.13 3.95
C SER A 92 8.34 23.15 2.82
N ALA A 93 8.97 23.33 1.65
CA ALA A 93 8.87 22.41 0.53
C ALA A 93 9.53 21.05 0.86
N ALA A 94 10.70 21.08 1.50
CA ALA A 94 11.38 19.85 1.94
C ALA A 94 10.57 19.09 3.00
N ILE A 95 10.01 19.77 4.01
CA ILE A 95 9.17 19.13 5.03
C ILE A 95 7.92 18.47 4.41
N ARG A 96 7.30 19.11 3.42
CA ARG A 96 6.12 18.53 2.74
C ARG A 96 6.40 17.18 2.10
N GLN A 97 7.64 16.90 1.70
CA GLN A 97 8.03 15.57 1.19
C GLN A 97 8.14 14.54 2.32
N PHE A 98 8.58 14.94 3.51
CA PHE A 98 8.66 14.07 4.69
C PHE A 98 7.33 13.89 5.44
N ALA A 99 6.34 14.73 5.17
CA ALA A 99 5.00 14.63 5.76
C ALA A 99 4.07 13.65 5.00
N ARG A 100 4.51 13.11 3.84
CA ARG A 100 3.74 12.13 3.03
C ARG A 100 3.97 10.63 3.28
N PRO A 101 4.75 10.14 4.27
CA PRO A 101 4.90 8.69 4.44
C PRO A 101 3.58 8.02 4.78
N ASP A 102 2.61 8.77 5.32
CA ASP A 102 1.28 8.24 5.65
C ASP A 102 0.52 7.72 4.42
N GLU A 103 0.56 8.43 3.29
CA GLU A 103 -0.17 7.99 2.08
C GLU A 103 0.43 6.72 1.48
N TYR A 104 1.75 6.66 1.39
CA TYR A 104 2.45 5.47 0.90
C TYR A 104 2.23 4.26 1.82
N VAL A 105 2.28 4.47 3.13
CA VAL A 105 2.02 3.43 4.13
C VAL A 105 0.58 2.93 4.05
N LYS A 106 -0.41 3.83 3.85
CA LYS A 106 -1.81 3.46 3.60
C LYS A 106 -1.98 2.67 2.32
N ALA A 107 -1.41 3.13 1.20
CA ALA A 107 -1.45 2.43 -0.08
C ALA A 107 -0.88 1.02 0.04
N ARG A 108 0.22 0.88 0.78
CA ARG A 108 0.81 -0.42 1.10
C ARG A 108 -0.14 -1.33 1.88
N PHE A 109 -0.74 -0.85 2.97
CA PHE A 109 -1.67 -1.66 3.75
C PHE A 109 -2.90 -2.08 2.94
N ILE A 110 -3.44 -1.19 2.10
CA ILE A 110 -4.53 -1.51 1.18
C ILE A 110 -4.11 -2.65 0.24
N ALA A 111 -2.93 -2.52 -0.38
CA ALA A 111 -2.46 -3.51 -1.34
C ALA A 111 -2.19 -4.88 -0.70
N GLU A 112 -1.53 -4.90 0.47
CA GLU A 112 -1.25 -6.13 1.21
C GLU A 112 -2.54 -6.84 1.65
N ALA A 113 -3.51 -6.11 2.17
CA ALA A 113 -4.80 -6.69 2.55
C ALA A 113 -5.61 -7.16 1.32
N LYS A 114 -5.45 -6.51 0.17
CA LYS A 114 -6.09 -6.98 -1.06
C LYS A 114 -5.44 -8.27 -1.58
N ILE A 115 -4.11 -8.39 -1.48
CA ILE A 115 -3.41 -9.65 -1.73
C ILE A 115 -3.92 -10.75 -0.79
N GLU A 116 -4.05 -10.48 0.51
CA GLU A 116 -4.60 -11.43 1.48
C GLU A 116 -6.01 -11.88 1.07
N GLN A 117 -6.87 -10.93 0.66
CA GLN A 117 -8.22 -11.24 0.20
C GLN A 117 -8.22 -12.12 -1.06
N ILE A 118 -7.38 -11.81 -2.06
CA ILE A 118 -7.31 -12.58 -3.32
C ILE A 118 -6.78 -13.99 -3.04
N THR A 119 -5.73 -14.09 -2.20
CA THR A 119 -5.05 -15.35 -1.88
C THR A 119 -5.76 -16.20 -0.82
N ALA A 120 -6.81 -15.68 -0.17
CA ALA A 120 -7.69 -16.46 0.69
C ALA A 120 -8.49 -17.51 -0.09
N ASN A 121 -8.73 -17.28 -1.39
CA ASN A 121 -9.38 -18.25 -2.25
C ASN A 121 -8.37 -19.31 -2.75
N PRO A 122 -8.80 -20.58 -2.93
CA PRO A 122 -7.97 -21.59 -3.57
C PRO A 122 -7.49 -21.14 -4.96
N PHE A 123 -6.33 -21.63 -5.39
CA PHE A 123 -5.73 -21.31 -6.69
C PHE A 123 -6.70 -21.46 -7.88
N ASP A 124 -7.57 -22.47 -7.83
CA ASP A 124 -8.54 -22.78 -8.87
C ASP A 124 -9.72 -21.80 -8.91
N ASN A 125 -9.98 -21.10 -7.79
CA ASN A 125 -11.10 -20.20 -7.58
C ASN A 125 -10.65 -18.75 -7.38
N LEU A 126 -9.55 -18.37 -8.03
CA LEU A 126 -9.10 -16.98 -8.02
C LEU A 126 -10.10 -16.07 -8.75
N PRO A 127 -10.19 -14.77 -8.36
CA PRO A 127 -11.05 -13.79 -9.03
C PRO A 127 -10.60 -13.54 -10.48
N PRO A 128 -11.34 -12.72 -11.26
CA PRO A 128 -10.99 -12.38 -12.64
C PRO A 128 -9.54 -11.92 -12.80
N GLU A 129 -8.96 -12.25 -13.96
CA GLU A 129 -7.54 -12.02 -14.28
C GLU A 129 -7.14 -10.56 -14.15
N SER A 130 -7.99 -9.62 -14.52
CA SER A 130 -7.74 -8.21 -14.28
C SER A 130 -9.03 -7.46 -14.03
N ILE A 131 -8.92 -6.37 -13.30
CA ILE A 131 -9.99 -5.38 -13.21
C ILE A 131 -9.43 -3.99 -13.53
N PRO A 132 -10.24 -3.09 -14.08
CA PRO A 132 -9.86 -1.69 -14.17
C PRO A 132 -9.72 -1.08 -12.78
N TYR A 133 -9.10 0.10 -12.72
CA TYR A 133 -9.09 0.90 -11.50
C TYR A 133 -10.50 1.11 -10.97
N THR A 134 -10.71 0.74 -9.71
CA THR A 134 -11.94 0.98 -8.97
C THR A 134 -11.61 1.69 -7.67
N ALA A 135 -12.54 2.48 -7.15
CA ALA A 135 -12.35 3.12 -5.86
C ALA A 135 -12.19 2.07 -4.76
N VAL A 136 -11.20 2.28 -3.88
CA VAL A 136 -11.17 1.59 -2.59
C VAL A 136 -12.44 2.03 -1.88
N ARG A 137 -13.39 1.11 -1.70
CA ARG A 137 -14.74 1.43 -1.20
C ARG A 137 -14.65 1.80 0.29
N GLY A 138 -14.24 3.04 0.55
CA GLY A 138 -14.20 3.67 1.87
C GLY A 138 -15.43 4.51 2.17
N ASP A 139 -16.42 4.51 1.27
CA ASP A 139 -17.63 5.30 1.43
C ASP A 139 -18.60 4.61 2.40
N ALA A 140 -18.56 5.08 3.65
CA ALA A 140 -19.44 4.65 4.73
C ALA A 140 -20.94 4.83 4.39
N THR A 141 -21.27 5.59 3.34
CA THR A 141 -22.67 5.89 2.97
C THR A 141 -23.35 4.82 2.13
N ASN A 142 -22.60 3.83 1.62
CA ASN A 142 -23.13 2.71 0.81
C ASN A 142 -22.76 1.35 1.42
N LEU A 143 -22.87 1.23 2.75
CA LEU A 143 -22.98 -0.05 3.41
C LEU A 143 -24.40 -0.59 3.16
N ASP A 144 -24.57 -1.41 2.13
CA ASP A 144 -25.62 -2.42 2.24
C ASP A 144 -25.31 -3.25 3.51
N SER A 145 -26.32 -3.61 4.29
CA SER A 145 -26.13 -4.25 5.61
C SER A 145 -25.34 -5.58 5.56
N ASN A 146 -25.02 -6.08 4.36
CA ASN A 146 -24.19 -7.25 4.08
C ASN A 146 -22.79 -6.92 3.52
N SER A 147 -22.53 -5.69 3.04
CA SER A 147 -21.19 -5.27 2.63
C SER A 147 -20.41 -4.81 3.85
N GLN A 148 -19.83 -5.76 4.58
CA GLN A 148 -18.90 -5.39 5.64
C GLN A 148 -17.69 -4.71 4.99
N CYS A 149 -17.59 -3.41 5.19
CA CYS A 149 -16.33 -2.73 5.09
C CYS A 149 -15.50 -3.18 6.32
N ILE A 150 -14.65 -4.20 6.15
CA ILE A 150 -13.98 -4.88 7.29
C ILE A 150 -12.67 -4.18 7.69
N ARG A 151 -11.97 -3.47 6.78
CA ARG A 151 -10.61 -2.94 7.06
C ARG A 151 -10.28 -1.50 6.62
N PHE A 152 -10.88 -0.97 5.55
CA PHE A 152 -10.48 0.34 5.00
C PHE A 152 -11.70 1.25 4.83
N CYS A 153 -12.24 1.68 5.95
CA CYS A 153 -13.51 2.40 6.04
C CYS A 153 -13.22 3.73 6.72
N GLY A 154 -13.30 4.82 5.98
CA GLY A 154 -13.02 6.12 6.54
C GLY A 154 -12.69 7.15 5.45
N PRO A 155 -12.94 8.42 5.74
CA PRO A 155 -12.62 9.52 4.82
C PRO A 155 -11.13 9.59 4.49
N GLU A 156 -10.25 9.04 5.33
CA GLU A 156 -8.81 8.96 5.10
C GLU A 156 -8.40 8.05 3.95
N TYR A 157 -9.31 7.19 3.49
CA TYR A 157 -9.13 6.33 2.30
C TYR A 157 -9.89 6.86 1.08
N ALA A 158 -10.55 8.01 1.19
CA ALA A 158 -11.20 8.64 0.05
C ALA A 158 -10.17 9.02 -1.03
N GLY A 159 -10.49 8.74 -2.29
CA GLY A 159 -9.63 9.02 -3.44
C GLY A 159 -8.57 7.95 -3.74
N TYR A 160 -8.40 6.93 -2.89
CA TYR A 160 -7.57 5.79 -3.24
C TYR A 160 -8.29 4.92 -4.29
N LEU A 161 -7.56 4.53 -5.32
CA LEU A 161 -8.02 3.60 -6.33
C LEU A 161 -7.16 2.34 -6.27
N TRP A 162 -7.74 1.19 -6.55
CA TRP A 162 -6.99 -0.05 -6.68
C TRP A 162 -7.31 -0.76 -8.00
N GLN A 163 -6.37 -1.56 -8.47
CA GLN A 163 -6.58 -2.55 -9.51
C GLN A 163 -5.73 -3.78 -9.15
N TRP A 164 -6.08 -4.91 -9.73
CA TRP A 164 -5.23 -6.09 -9.62
C TRP A 164 -5.15 -6.81 -10.96
N GLU A 165 -4.10 -7.59 -11.09
CA GLU A 165 -3.79 -8.39 -12.24
C GLU A 165 -3.26 -9.76 -11.79
N ILE A 166 -3.76 -10.82 -12.38
CA ILE A 166 -3.37 -12.20 -12.15
C ILE A 166 -2.91 -12.77 -13.47
N ARG A 167 -1.62 -13.14 -13.55
CA ARG A 167 -1.02 -13.75 -14.74
C ARG A 167 -0.39 -15.08 -14.40
N TYR A 168 -0.37 -15.99 -15.37
CA TYR A 168 0.50 -17.16 -15.29
C TYR A 168 1.95 -16.73 -15.39
N VAL A 169 2.83 -17.48 -14.71
CA VAL A 169 4.27 -17.24 -14.73
C VAL A 169 4.96 -18.46 -15.31
N ASP A 170 5.99 -18.24 -16.13
CA ASP A 170 6.86 -19.32 -16.55
C ASP A 170 7.92 -19.57 -15.46
N PRO A 171 7.88 -20.72 -14.75
CA PRO A 171 8.88 -21.02 -13.73
C PRO A 171 10.25 -21.38 -14.33
N ALA A 172 10.34 -21.64 -15.64
CA ALA A 172 11.60 -21.97 -16.31
C ALA A 172 12.37 -20.72 -16.75
N SER A 173 11.73 -19.54 -16.80
CA SER A 173 12.39 -18.31 -17.19
C SER A 173 13.15 -17.66 -16.03
N ASN A 174 14.28 -17.03 -16.35
CA ASN A 174 15.10 -16.29 -15.40
C ASN A 174 15.50 -14.93 -16.00
N PRO A 175 14.95 -13.80 -15.51
CA PRO A 175 14.03 -13.69 -14.37
C PRO A 175 12.64 -14.27 -14.68
N LEU A 176 11.85 -14.58 -13.65
CA LEU A 176 10.47 -15.05 -13.79
C LEU A 176 9.66 -14.04 -14.62
N THR A 177 9.22 -14.46 -15.80
CA THR A 177 8.41 -13.66 -16.74
C THR A 177 6.95 -14.08 -16.70
N ASP A 178 6.07 -13.08 -16.77
CA ASP A 178 4.65 -13.31 -16.92
C ASP A 178 4.34 -13.77 -18.35
N LEU A 179 3.43 -14.73 -18.49
CA LEU A 179 2.91 -15.09 -19.81
C LEU A 179 2.02 -13.94 -20.34
N PRO A 180 1.95 -13.74 -21.67
CA PRO A 180 1.04 -12.76 -22.26
C PRO A 180 -0.42 -13.03 -21.87
N SER A 181 -1.21 -11.99 -21.64
CA SER A 181 -2.64 -12.12 -21.33
C SER A 181 -3.38 -12.94 -22.39
N GLY A 182 -4.26 -13.84 -21.96
CA GLY A 182 -4.98 -14.75 -22.86
C GLY A 182 -4.18 -15.99 -23.29
N THR A 183 -2.90 -16.11 -22.93
CA THR A 183 -2.13 -17.32 -23.18
C THR A 183 -2.62 -18.43 -22.26
N SER A 184 -3.10 -19.54 -22.84
CA SER A 184 -3.40 -20.74 -22.07
C SER A 184 -2.12 -21.26 -21.43
N CYS A 185 -2.17 -21.59 -20.14
CA CYS A 185 -1.01 -22.17 -19.46
C CYS A 185 -0.69 -23.57 -20.03
N SER A 186 0.57 -23.98 -19.96
CA SER A 186 1.00 -25.33 -20.31
C SER A 186 2.06 -25.86 -19.34
N GLY A 187 1.98 -27.16 -19.02
CA GLY A 187 2.94 -27.83 -18.15
C GLY A 187 3.07 -27.17 -16.77
N ALA A 188 4.30 -26.83 -16.38
CA ALA A 188 4.62 -26.27 -15.07
C ALA A 188 4.01 -24.88 -14.84
N SER A 189 3.85 -24.06 -15.90
CA SER A 189 3.29 -22.70 -15.78
C SER A 189 1.84 -22.68 -15.23
N CYS A 190 1.08 -23.76 -15.43
CA CYS A 190 -0.28 -23.89 -14.89
C CYS A 190 -0.36 -23.97 -13.36
N TYR A 191 0.78 -24.17 -12.68
CA TYR A 191 0.84 -24.29 -11.23
C TYR A 191 1.25 -23.00 -10.54
N TYR A 192 1.59 -21.95 -11.29
CA TYR A 192 2.09 -20.68 -10.75
C TYR A 192 1.31 -19.52 -11.35
N ARG A 193 0.77 -18.66 -10.47
CA ARG A 193 0.16 -17.40 -10.85
C ARG A 193 0.77 -16.27 -10.04
N ARG A 194 1.16 -15.19 -10.71
CA ARG A 194 1.53 -13.92 -10.06
C ARG A 194 0.28 -13.11 -9.86
N VAL A 195 0.04 -12.69 -8.63
CA VAL A 195 -0.99 -11.73 -8.27
C VAL A 195 -0.29 -10.40 -8.01
N SER A 196 -0.55 -9.42 -8.87
CA SER A 196 -0.06 -8.05 -8.76
C SER A 196 -1.23 -7.15 -8.34
N VAL A 197 -1.03 -6.35 -7.31
CA VAL A 197 -2.00 -5.33 -6.87
C VAL A 197 -1.36 -3.97 -7.01
N TYR A 198 -2.10 -3.03 -7.58
CA TYR A 198 -1.70 -1.64 -7.76
C TYR A 198 -2.69 -0.76 -7.02
N VAL A 199 -2.18 0.19 -6.25
CA VAL A 199 -2.96 1.15 -5.49
C VAL A 199 -2.49 2.54 -5.87
N ARG A 200 -3.39 3.34 -6.44
CA ARG A 200 -3.18 4.74 -6.75
C ARG A 200 -3.67 5.60 -5.59
N THR A 201 -2.79 6.44 -5.07
CA THR A 201 -3.09 7.42 -4.02
C THR A 201 -3.89 8.60 -4.58
N PRO A 202 -4.48 9.44 -3.71
CA PRO A 202 -5.16 10.67 -4.13
C PRO A 202 -4.25 11.67 -4.87
N ASP A 203 -2.94 11.66 -4.59
CA ASP A 203 -1.96 12.51 -5.28
C ASP A 203 -1.54 11.96 -6.66
N GLY A 204 -2.07 10.80 -7.06
CA GLY A 204 -1.82 10.15 -8.34
C GLY A 204 -0.58 9.26 -8.36
N SER A 205 0.20 9.18 -7.27
CA SER A 205 1.29 8.20 -7.17
C SER A 205 0.74 6.77 -7.09
N GLU A 206 1.54 5.81 -7.55
CA GLU A 206 1.14 4.41 -7.63
C GLU A 206 2.06 3.54 -6.80
N TYR A 207 1.47 2.76 -5.90
CA TYR A 207 2.13 1.70 -5.15
C TYR A 207 1.77 0.35 -5.77
N SER A 208 2.76 -0.52 -5.97
CA SER A 208 2.52 -1.88 -6.46
C SER A 208 3.23 -2.92 -5.62
N VAL A 209 2.57 -4.08 -5.48
CA VAL A 209 3.11 -5.26 -4.80
C VAL A 209 2.64 -6.49 -5.55
N SER A 210 3.51 -7.49 -5.65
CA SER A 210 3.18 -8.77 -6.28
C SER A 210 3.56 -9.94 -5.40
N THR A 211 2.82 -11.04 -5.54
CA THR A 211 3.10 -12.32 -4.90
C THR A 211 2.86 -13.47 -5.87
N ILE A 212 3.50 -14.62 -5.63
CA ILE A 212 3.29 -15.83 -6.42
C ILE A 212 2.44 -16.80 -5.61
N VAL A 213 1.33 -17.22 -6.19
CA VAL A 213 0.45 -18.25 -5.66
C VAL A 213 0.75 -19.55 -6.39
N THR A 214 0.95 -20.62 -5.64
CA THR A 214 1.18 -21.95 -6.18
C THR A 214 -0.04 -22.85 -5.98
N ARG A 215 -0.33 -23.67 -6.98
CA ARG A 215 -1.36 -24.70 -6.86
C ARG A 215 -0.80 -25.83 -5.99
N ARG A 216 -1.49 -26.16 -4.89
CA ARG A 216 -1.11 -27.32 -4.06
C ARG A 216 -1.43 -28.61 -4.82
N PRO A 217 -0.53 -29.60 -4.85
CA PRO A 217 -0.85 -30.94 -5.34
C PRO A 217 -2.05 -31.50 -4.56
N LYS A 218 -3.00 -32.14 -5.26
CA LYS A 218 -4.05 -32.93 -4.60
C LYS A 218 -3.36 -34.16 -3.99
N ALA A 219 -3.42 -34.28 -2.67
CA ALA A 219 -2.99 -35.48 -1.96
C ALA A 219 -4.01 -36.62 -2.17
#